data_AF-A0A173S287-F1
#
_entry.id   AF-A0A173S287-F1
#
_cell.length_a   1.000
_cell.length_b   1.000
_cell.length_c   1.000
_cell.angle_alpha   90.00
_cell.angle_beta   90.00
_cell.angle_gamma   90.00
#
_symmetry.space_group_name_H-M   'P 1'
#
loop_
_entity.id
_entity.type
_entity.pdbx_description
1 polymer ?
#
loop_
_entity_poly.entity_id
_entity_poly.type
_entity_poly.pdbx_seq_one_letter_code
_entity_poly.pdbx_strand_id
1 'polypeptide(L)'
;MNQGNERTTSMSKTKGLVQMAIFAALIVVLAFTPFIGYIPLGFTRATIIHIPVIMGSLMLGPKRGAALGGVFGLTSFINNTINPTLTSFVFTPFYSLGEYSGGIGSLIICFVPRILIGVVPFYVYRLVKKLSKNNGVSSVGLIVAGLSGALTNTLLVMNLIFVFFRNDYAAANGITVKAVYGFILSIIGINGIPEAIVAAVITLVLGKTLMKKGVQERLGV
;
A
#
# COMPACT_ATOMS: atom_id res chain seq x y z
N MET A 1 1.52 7.38 -44.06
CA MET A 1 2.35 7.96 -42.97
C MET A 1 1.89 7.58 -41.53
N ASN A 2 1.05 6.54 -41.32
CA ASN A 2 0.54 6.17 -39.96
C ASN A 2 1.28 5.03 -39.23
N GLN A 3 2.06 4.19 -39.93
CA GLN A 3 2.65 2.99 -39.31
C GLN A 3 3.76 3.30 -38.27
N GLY A 4 4.43 4.45 -38.39
CA GLY A 4 5.48 4.86 -37.44
C GLY A 4 4.93 5.23 -36.06
N ASN A 5 3.73 5.84 -36.02
CA ASN A 5 3.10 6.30 -34.79
C ASN A 5 2.39 5.17 -34.02
N GLU A 6 1.88 4.15 -34.73
CA GLU A 6 1.29 2.95 -34.12
C GLU A 6 2.34 2.03 -33.49
N ARG A 7 3.53 1.91 -34.11
CA ARG A 7 4.64 1.11 -33.55
C ARG A 7 5.22 1.72 -32.28
N THR A 8 5.44 3.04 -32.23
CA THR A 8 5.96 3.73 -31.03
C THR A 8 4.96 3.70 -29.87
N THR A 9 3.67 3.88 -30.14
CA THR A 9 2.61 3.80 -29.11
C THR A 9 2.41 2.37 -28.58
N SER A 10 2.49 1.35 -29.43
CA SER A 10 2.49 -0.06 -29.03
C SER A 10 3.67 -0.38 -28.10
N MET A 11 4.88 0.05 -28.46
CA MET A 11 6.10 -0.23 -27.68
C MET A 11 6.10 0.47 -26.30
N SER A 12 5.54 1.68 -26.20
CA SER A 12 5.33 2.38 -24.91
C SER A 12 4.31 1.66 -24.01
N LYS A 13 3.21 1.15 -24.58
CA LYS A 13 2.22 0.36 -23.85
C LYS A 13 2.81 -0.95 -23.32
N THR A 14 3.57 -1.66 -24.14
CA THR A 14 4.25 -2.91 -23.74
C THR A 14 5.26 -2.68 -22.62
N LYS A 15 6.10 -1.64 -22.71
CA LYS A 15 7.05 -1.29 -21.63
C LYS A 15 6.35 -0.99 -20.31
N GLY A 16 5.28 -0.20 -20.34
CA GLY A 16 4.50 0.12 -19.14
C GLY A 16 3.79 -1.10 -18.52
N LEU A 17 3.39 -2.07 -19.34
CA LEU A 17 2.85 -3.35 -18.86
C LEU A 17 3.93 -4.21 -18.20
N VAL A 18 5.12 -4.30 -18.82
CA VAL A 18 6.26 -5.05 -18.26
C VAL A 18 6.70 -4.46 -16.91
N GLN A 19 6.76 -3.14 -16.79
CA GLN A 19 7.09 -2.48 -15.51
C GLN A 19 6.04 -2.77 -14.43
N MET A 20 4.76 -2.70 -14.78
CA MET A 20 3.69 -3.10 -13.86
C MET A 20 3.87 -4.56 -13.44
N ALA A 21 4.20 -5.46 -14.36
CA ALA A 21 4.44 -6.87 -14.05
C ALA A 21 5.64 -7.06 -13.11
N ILE A 22 6.73 -6.31 -13.29
CA ILE A 22 7.90 -6.35 -12.38
C ILE A 22 7.50 -5.88 -10.98
N PHE A 23 6.80 -4.75 -10.85
CA PHE A 23 6.31 -4.28 -9.54
C PHE A 23 5.33 -5.28 -8.90
N ALA A 24 4.44 -5.88 -9.69
CA ALA A 24 3.51 -6.91 -9.21
C ALA A 24 4.26 -8.17 -8.74
N ALA A 25 5.27 -8.62 -9.48
CA ALA A 25 6.12 -9.74 -9.10
C ALA A 25 6.87 -9.44 -7.79
N LEU A 26 7.43 -8.23 -7.65
CA LEU A 26 8.06 -7.80 -6.39
C LEU A 26 7.07 -7.81 -5.22
N ILE A 27 5.85 -7.32 -5.42
CA ILE A 27 4.79 -7.34 -4.40
C ILE A 27 4.49 -8.79 -3.98
N VAL A 28 4.34 -9.70 -4.93
CA VAL A 28 4.07 -11.12 -4.68
C VAL A 28 5.24 -11.76 -3.91
N VAL A 29 6.48 -11.56 -4.36
CA VAL A 29 7.67 -12.10 -3.69
C VAL A 29 7.75 -11.59 -2.25
N LEU A 30 7.57 -10.29 -2.03
CA LEU A 30 7.58 -9.72 -0.68
C LEU A 30 6.44 -10.28 0.18
N ALA A 31 5.24 -10.45 -0.41
CA ALA A 31 4.08 -10.96 0.31
C ALA A 31 4.22 -12.41 0.79
N PHE A 32 4.88 -13.25 -0.01
CA PHE A 32 5.10 -14.67 0.31
C PHE A 32 6.45 -14.96 0.95
N THR A 33 7.33 -13.96 1.09
CA THR A 33 8.57 -14.11 1.86
C THR A 33 8.32 -13.71 3.31
N PRO A 34 8.41 -14.65 4.27
CA PRO A 34 8.19 -14.36 5.68
C PRO A 34 9.18 -13.30 6.20
N PHE A 35 8.75 -12.46 7.13
CA PHE A 35 9.56 -11.41 7.79
C PHE A 35 10.06 -10.26 6.91
N ILE A 36 9.87 -10.30 5.59
CA ILE A 36 10.26 -9.20 4.70
C ILE A 36 9.03 -8.34 4.34
N GLY A 37 7.99 -8.93 3.75
CA GLY A 37 6.81 -8.14 3.35
C GLY A 37 5.83 -7.88 4.48
N TYR A 38 5.67 -8.86 5.37
CA TYR A 38 4.82 -8.81 6.56
C TYR A 38 5.65 -9.17 7.79
N ILE A 39 5.89 -8.20 8.67
CA ILE A 39 6.62 -8.37 9.92
C ILE A 39 5.57 -8.58 11.04
N PRO A 40 5.45 -9.78 11.63
CA PRO A 40 4.50 -10.02 12.70
C PRO A 40 4.94 -9.30 13.98
N LEU A 41 4.19 -8.27 14.36
CA LEU A 41 4.37 -7.51 15.59
C LEU A 41 3.24 -7.88 16.54
N GLY A 42 3.29 -9.11 17.09
CA GLY A 42 2.38 -9.66 18.10
C GLY A 42 0.89 -9.61 17.75
N PHE A 43 0.31 -8.42 17.86
CA PHE A 43 -1.09 -8.09 17.65
C PHE A 43 -1.44 -7.71 16.20
N THR A 44 -0.47 -7.22 15.42
CA THR A 44 -0.69 -6.84 14.00
C THR A 44 0.57 -7.08 13.16
N ARG A 45 0.46 -6.97 11.83
CA ARG A 45 1.61 -7.12 10.92
C ARG A 45 2.02 -5.76 10.38
N ALA A 46 3.28 -5.38 10.62
CA ALA A 46 3.85 -4.26 9.89
C ALA A 46 4.13 -4.67 8.43
N THR A 47 3.95 -3.75 7.49
CA THR A 47 4.04 -4.02 6.05
C THR A 47 5.12 -3.18 5.38
N ILE A 48 5.87 -3.76 4.44
CA ILE A 48 6.82 -3.01 3.58
C ILE A 48 6.33 -2.99 2.12
N ILE A 49 5.36 -3.85 1.79
CA ILE A 49 4.81 -4.06 0.44
C ILE A 49 4.16 -2.80 -0.16
N HIS A 50 3.71 -1.88 0.70
CA HIS A 50 3.15 -0.62 0.25
C HIS A 50 4.19 0.27 -0.47
N ILE A 51 5.50 0.07 -0.24
CA ILE A 51 6.57 0.85 -0.88
C ILE A 51 6.66 0.59 -2.40
N PRO A 52 6.77 -0.66 -2.89
CA PRO A 52 6.65 -0.95 -4.32
C PRO A 52 5.38 -0.39 -4.97
N VAL A 53 4.24 -0.40 -4.25
CA VAL A 53 2.97 0.17 -4.72
C VAL A 53 3.06 1.68 -4.87
N ILE A 54 3.62 2.39 -3.88
CA ILE A 54 3.87 3.84 -3.92
C ILE A 54 4.78 4.18 -5.09
N MET A 55 5.89 3.46 -5.25
CA MET A 55 6.84 3.68 -6.34
C MET A 55 6.21 3.42 -7.71
N GLY A 56 5.49 2.32 -7.86
CA GLY A 56 4.73 2.01 -9.08
C GLY A 56 3.68 3.08 -9.39
N SER A 57 3.02 3.64 -8.38
CA SER A 57 2.08 4.75 -8.53
C SER A 57 2.77 6.03 -9.02
N LEU A 58 3.90 6.41 -8.40
CA LEU A 58 4.65 7.61 -8.76
C LEU A 58 5.24 7.53 -10.17
N MET A 59 5.70 6.35 -10.59
CA MET A 59 6.34 6.15 -11.89
C MET A 59 5.33 5.88 -13.01
N LEU A 60 4.36 4.99 -12.79
CA LEU A 60 3.46 4.50 -13.83
C LEU A 60 2.10 5.20 -13.84
N GLY A 61 1.83 6.04 -12.83
CA GLY A 61 0.59 6.78 -12.65
C GLY A 61 -0.46 6.06 -11.80
N PRO A 62 -1.56 6.75 -11.46
CA PRO A 62 -2.51 6.31 -10.44
C PRO A 62 -3.33 5.08 -10.86
N LYS A 63 -3.60 4.89 -12.16
CA LYS A 63 -4.35 3.72 -12.64
C LYS A 63 -3.56 2.41 -12.44
N ARG A 64 -2.28 2.42 -12.79
CA ARG A 64 -1.38 1.26 -12.61
C ARG A 64 -1.01 1.09 -11.14
N GLY A 65 -0.80 2.19 -10.41
CA GLY A 65 -0.65 2.17 -8.96
C GLY A 65 -1.85 1.53 -8.25
N ALA A 66 -3.08 1.89 -8.62
CA ALA A 66 -4.30 1.27 -8.10
C ALA A 66 -4.35 -0.24 -8.37
N ALA A 67 -3.96 -0.67 -9.57
CA ALA A 67 -3.89 -2.09 -9.90
C ALA A 67 -2.83 -2.84 -9.06
N LEU A 68 -1.66 -2.25 -8.85
CA LEU A 68 -0.64 -2.78 -7.94
C LEU A 68 -1.14 -2.84 -6.49
N GLY A 69 -1.89 -1.83 -6.06
CA GLY A 69 -2.61 -1.83 -4.79
C GLY A 69 -3.64 -2.96 -4.69
N GLY A 70 -4.34 -3.27 -5.78
CA GLY A 70 -5.21 -4.43 -5.87
C GLY A 70 -4.46 -5.75 -5.70
N VAL A 71 -3.29 -5.90 -6.33
CA VAL A 71 -2.41 -7.08 -6.14
C VAL A 71 -1.94 -7.19 -4.69
N PHE A 72 -1.60 -6.06 -4.06
CA PHE A 72 -1.28 -6.03 -2.63
C PHE A 72 -2.48 -6.44 -1.77
N GLY A 73 -3.68 -5.95 -2.06
CA GLY A 73 -4.92 -6.39 -1.39
C GLY A 73 -5.15 -7.89 -1.53
N LEU A 74 -5.00 -8.44 -2.74
CA LEU A 74 -5.17 -9.87 -3.01
C LEU A 74 -4.15 -10.73 -2.26
N THR A 75 -2.88 -10.35 -2.31
CA THR A 75 -1.83 -11.07 -1.58
C THR A 75 -2.02 -10.97 -0.07
N SER A 76 -2.51 -9.84 0.44
CA SER A 76 -2.88 -9.67 1.86
C SER A 76 -4.04 -10.58 2.26
N PHE A 77 -5.06 -10.68 1.42
CA PHE A 77 -6.20 -11.58 1.62
C PHE A 77 -5.76 -13.06 1.64
N ILE A 78 -4.95 -13.48 0.67
CA ILE A 78 -4.43 -14.86 0.60
C ILE A 78 -3.57 -15.17 1.83
N ASN A 79 -2.66 -14.27 2.19
CA ASN A 79 -1.77 -14.48 3.32
C ASN A 79 -2.51 -14.52 4.67
N ASN A 80 -3.57 -13.73 4.85
CA ASN A 80 -4.41 -13.78 6.06
C ASN A 80 -5.31 -15.02 6.11
N THR A 81 -5.60 -15.64 4.96
CA THR A 81 -6.38 -16.88 4.88
C THR A 81 -5.50 -18.10 5.16
N ILE A 82 -4.29 -18.15 4.62
CA ILE A 82 -3.36 -19.29 4.76
C ILE A 82 -2.58 -19.23 6.07
N ASN A 83 -2.14 -18.03 6.49
CA ASN A 83 -1.36 -17.83 7.71
C ASN A 83 -2.14 -16.92 8.68
N PRO A 84 -3.22 -17.42 9.31
CA PRO A 84 -4.06 -16.59 10.15
C PRO A 84 -3.36 -16.14 11.45
N THR A 85 -3.76 -14.97 11.92
CA THR A 85 -3.42 -14.37 13.22
C THR A 85 -4.71 -14.04 13.97
N LEU A 86 -4.60 -13.64 15.24
CA LEU A 86 -5.76 -13.27 16.08
C LEU A 86 -6.68 -12.22 15.44
N THR A 87 -6.13 -11.32 14.61
CA THR A 87 -6.89 -10.26 13.93
C THR A 87 -7.14 -10.55 12.45
N SER A 88 -6.86 -11.75 11.94
CA SER A 88 -6.96 -12.06 10.50
C SER A 88 -8.40 -12.10 9.99
N PHE A 89 -9.42 -12.29 10.85
CA PHE A 89 -10.84 -12.25 10.50
C PHE A 89 -11.28 -10.90 9.90
N VAL A 90 -10.53 -9.85 10.21
CA VAL A 90 -10.72 -8.50 9.68
C VAL A 90 -10.29 -8.38 8.21
N PHE A 91 -9.41 -9.26 7.74
CA PHE A 91 -8.80 -9.16 6.40
C PHE A 91 -9.25 -10.28 5.46
N THR A 92 -10.00 -11.27 5.95
CA THR A 92 -10.60 -12.32 5.12
C THR A 92 -11.96 -12.75 5.69
N PRO A 93 -12.99 -12.90 4.85
CA PRO A 93 -14.29 -13.40 5.27
C PRO A 93 -14.27 -14.90 5.56
N PHE A 94 -13.25 -15.61 5.09
CA PHE A 94 -13.13 -17.05 5.21
C PHE A 94 -12.52 -17.49 6.54
N TYR A 95 -12.00 -16.56 7.33
CA TYR A 95 -11.47 -16.85 8.65
C TYR A 95 -12.49 -16.45 9.71
N SER A 96 -12.98 -17.45 10.42
CA SER A 96 -13.84 -17.27 11.58
C SER A 96 -13.16 -17.90 12.80
N LEU A 97 -12.93 -17.11 13.84
CA LEU A 97 -12.44 -17.60 15.14
C LEU A 97 -13.66 -17.73 16.05
N GLY A 98 -14.13 -18.94 16.34
CA GLY A 98 -15.31 -19.12 17.21
C GLY A 98 -16.57 -18.46 16.65
N GLU A 99 -17.18 -17.52 17.38
CA GLU A 99 -18.38 -16.78 16.96
C GLU A 99 -18.09 -15.56 16.05
N TYR A 100 -16.81 -15.26 15.79
CA TYR A 100 -16.43 -14.09 14.99
C TYR A 100 -16.36 -14.47 13.52
N SER A 101 -17.30 -13.96 12.71
CA SER A 101 -17.32 -14.21 11.28
C SER A 101 -16.78 -13.01 10.50
N GLY A 102 -15.79 -13.25 9.64
CA GLY A 102 -15.38 -12.25 8.67
C GLY A 102 -16.53 -11.97 7.69
N GLY A 103 -17.01 -10.73 7.66
CA GLY A 103 -18.06 -10.28 6.73
C GLY A 103 -17.52 -9.64 5.46
N ILE A 104 -18.41 -9.11 4.61
CA ILE A 104 -18.05 -8.29 3.44
C ILE A 104 -17.16 -7.10 3.82
N GLY A 105 -17.31 -6.58 5.06
CA GLY A 105 -16.44 -5.55 5.62
C GLY A 105 -14.94 -5.92 5.59
N SER A 106 -14.59 -7.21 5.69
CA SER A 106 -13.20 -7.65 5.62
C SER A 106 -12.57 -7.49 4.23
N LEU A 107 -13.34 -7.71 3.17
CA LEU A 107 -12.92 -7.46 1.79
C LEU A 107 -12.72 -5.96 1.56
N ILE A 108 -13.61 -5.13 2.09
CA ILE A 108 -13.49 -3.67 2.03
C ILE A 108 -12.20 -3.22 2.72
N ILE A 109 -11.95 -3.69 3.95
CA ILE A 109 -10.74 -3.37 4.71
C ILE A 109 -9.49 -3.86 3.98
N CYS A 110 -9.53 -5.04 3.36
CA CYS A 110 -8.39 -5.63 2.68
C CYS A 110 -8.05 -4.92 1.35
N PHE A 111 -9.05 -4.53 0.55
CA PHE A 111 -8.81 -4.00 -0.79
C PHE A 111 -8.83 -2.46 -0.85
N VAL A 112 -9.76 -1.79 -0.18
CA VAL A 112 -9.96 -0.33 -0.35
C VAL A 112 -8.74 0.48 0.08
N PRO A 113 -8.19 0.32 1.31
CA PRO A 113 -6.96 1.02 1.70
C PRO A 113 -5.80 0.70 0.77
N ARG A 114 -5.69 -0.56 0.32
CA ARG A 114 -4.57 -1.04 -0.50
C ARG A 114 -4.58 -0.43 -1.91
N ILE A 115 -5.76 -0.31 -2.50
CA ILE A 115 -5.95 0.39 -3.78
C ILE A 115 -5.64 1.88 -3.60
N LEU A 116 -6.06 2.50 -2.50
CA LEU A 116 -5.84 3.93 -2.23
C LEU A 116 -4.36 4.28 -2.02
N ILE A 117 -3.54 3.39 -1.45
CA ILE A 117 -2.08 3.53 -1.43
C ILE A 117 -1.51 3.66 -2.84
N GLY A 118 -2.14 3.02 -3.83
CA GLY A 118 -1.78 3.12 -5.24
C GLY A 118 -2.19 4.44 -5.91
N VAL A 119 -2.95 5.30 -5.24
CA VAL A 119 -3.56 6.50 -5.84
C VAL A 119 -3.17 7.77 -5.09
N VAL A 120 -3.31 7.78 -3.77
CA VAL A 120 -3.08 8.95 -2.91
C VAL A 120 -1.66 9.52 -3.06
N PRO A 121 -0.57 8.72 -3.00
CA PRO A 121 0.81 9.23 -3.10
C PRO A 121 1.09 9.97 -4.41
N PHE A 122 0.49 9.54 -5.51
CA PHE A 122 0.64 10.19 -6.82
C PHE A 122 0.04 11.60 -6.81
N TYR A 123 -1.18 11.74 -6.30
CA TYR A 123 -1.83 13.06 -6.24
C TYR A 123 -1.13 13.97 -5.23
N VAL A 124 -0.72 13.44 -4.08
CA VAL A 124 0.06 14.18 -3.08
C VAL A 124 1.37 14.68 -3.67
N TYR A 125 2.13 13.82 -4.35
CA TYR A 125 3.36 14.22 -5.04
C TYR A 125 3.11 15.34 -6.06
N ARG A 126 2.06 15.20 -6.88
CA ARG A 126 1.71 16.18 -7.90
C ARG A 126 1.30 17.53 -7.30
N LEU A 127 0.56 17.54 -6.20
CA LEU A 127 0.17 18.75 -5.47
C LEU A 127 1.40 19.46 -4.90
N VAL A 128 2.27 18.73 -4.19
CA VAL A 128 3.49 19.30 -3.62
C VAL A 128 4.41 19.84 -4.71
N LYS A 129 4.55 19.14 -5.84
CA LYS A 129 5.32 19.63 -6.99
C LYS A 129 4.73 20.91 -7.57
N LYS A 130 3.41 21.00 -7.70
CA LYS A 130 2.71 22.20 -8.19
C LYS A 130 2.91 23.39 -7.27
N LEU A 131 2.84 23.17 -5.95
CA LEU A 131 3.03 24.22 -4.94
C LEU A 131 4.48 24.70 -4.87
N SER A 132 5.45 23.79 -5.01
CA SER A 132 6.88 24.11 -4.92
C SER A 132 7.44 24.80 -6.17
N LYS A 133 6.66 24.95 -7.26
CA LYS A 133 7.10 25.48 -8.58
C LYS A 133 8.41 24.86 -9.10
N ASN A 134 8.77 23.66 -8.65
CA ASN A 134 10.05 23.05 -8.95
C ASN A 134 9.92 22.16 -10.21
N ASN A 135 10.77 22.43 -11.21
CA ASN A 135 10.81 21.66 -12.46
C ASN A 135 11.48 20.28 -12.28
N GLY A 136 12.24 20.08 -11.20
CA GLY A 136 12.94 18.84 -10.89
C GLY A 136 12.14 17.81 -10.08
N VAL A 137 12.83 16.77 -9.61
CA VAL A 137 12.30 15.80 -8.64
C VAL A 137 12.25 16.48 -7.27
N SER A 138 11.04 16.67 -6.72
CA SER A 138 10.89 17.29 -5.41
C SER A 138 11.18 16.27 -4.31
N SER A 139 12.30 16.46 -3.59
CA SER A 139 12.65 15.65 -2.42
C SER A 139 11.53 15.67 -1.38
N VAL A 140 10.98 16.86 -1.13
CA VAL A 140 9.85 17.05 -0.21
C VAL A 140 8.61 16.33 -0.72
N GLY A 141 8.34 16.41 -2.03
CA GLY A 141 7.22 15.68 -2.65
C GLY A 141 7.33 14.17 -2.45
N LEU A 142 8.53 13.59 -2.59
CA LEU A 142 8.75 12.15 -2.39
C LEU A 142 8.55 11.71 -0.94
N ILE A 143 9.06 12.51 0.02
CA ILE A 143 8.87 12.25 1.45
C ILE A 143 7.39 12.27 1.79
N VAL A 144 6.67 13.32 1.38
CA VAL A 144 5.24 13.48 1.69
C VAL A 144 4.41 12.41 0.97
N ALA A 145 4.79 12.00 -0.24
CA ALA A 145 4.17 10.87 -0.94
C ALA A 145 4.34 9.55 -0.15
N GLY A 146 5.56 9.25 0.31
CA GLY A 146 5.85 8.08 1.15
C GLY A 146 5.04 8.07 2.45
N LEU A 147 5.04 9.20 3.17
CA LEU A 147 4.21 9.39 4.37
C LEU A 147 2.73 9.16 4.08
N SER A 148 2.21 9.82 3.04
CA SER A 148 0.78 9.73 2.70
C SER A 148 0.37 8.31 2.33
N GLY A 149 1.23 7.54 1.65
CA GLY A 149 0.95 6.14 1.32
C GLY A 149 0.88 5.26 2.56
N ALA A 150 1.86 5.34 3.45
CA ALA A 150 1.87 4.57 4.69
C ALA A 150 0.69 4.93 5.59
N LEU A 151 0.47 6.23 5.84
CA LEU A 151 -0.63 6.71 6.69
C LEU A 151 -2.00 6.37 6.12
N THR A 152 -2.19 6.41 4.79
CA THR A 152 -3.45 5.99 4.15
C THR A 152 -3.80 4.56 4.50
N ASN A 153 -2.81 3.65 4.51
CA ASN A 153 -3.03 2.26 4.91
C ASN A 153 -3.43 2.18 6.38
N THR A 154 -2.56 2.65 7.28
CA THR A 154 -2.73 2.46 8.71
C THR A 154 -4.01 3.13 9.21
N LEU A 155 -4.26 4.38 8.81
CA LEU A 155 -5.44 5.12 9.26
C LEU A 155 -6.73 4.51 8.70
N LEU A 156 -6.79 4.19 7.41
CA LEU A 156 -8.03 3.64 6.85
C LEU A 156 -8.30 2.23 7.37
N VAL A 157 -7.29 1.36 7.41
CA VAL A 157 -7.45 0.01 7.96
C VAL A 157 -7.99 0.10 9.38
N MET A 158 -7.31 0.85 10.25
CA MET A 158 -7.68 0.91 11.65
C MET A 158 -9.05 1.56 11.89
N ASN A 159 -9.40 2.61 11.15
CA ASN A 159 -10.73 3.23 11.26
C ASN A 159 -11.84 2.32 10.71
N LEU A 160 -11.60 1.60 9.61
CA LEU A 160 -12.59 0.67 9.09
C LEU A 160 -12.78 -0.54 10.02
N ILE A 161 -11.73 -0.98 10.73
CA ILE A 161 -11.85 -1.97 11.81
C ILE A 161 -12.77 -1.45 12.91
N PHE A 162 -12.58 -0.21 13.33
CA PHE A 162 -13.43 0.42 14.34
C PHE A 162 -14.89 0.52 13.91
N VAL A 163 -15.16 0.77 12.62
CA VAL A 163 -16.54 0.89 12.12
C VAL A 163 -17.21 -0.47 11.94
N PHE A 164 -16.52 -1.45 11.36
CA PHE A 164 -17.14 -2.73 10.95
C PHE A 164 -16.96 -3.87 11.96
N PHE A 165 -15.91 -3.85 12.77
CA PHE A 165 -15.52 -4.98 13.62
C PHE A 165 -15.22 -4.57 15.07
N ARG A 166 -15.79 -3.46 15.56
CA ARG A 166 -15.45 -2.92 16.89
C ARG A 166 -15.55 -3.94 18.02
N ASN A 167 -16.68 -4.66 18.08
CA ASN A 167 -16.99 -5.58 19.18
C ASN A 167 -16.12 -6.83 19.10
N ASP A 168 -16.01 -7.41 17.90
CA ASP A 168 -15.20 -8.60 17.65
C ASP A 168 -13.71 -8.33 17.86
N TYR A 169 -13.25 -7.14 17.46
CA TYR A 169 -11.88 -6.70 17.68
C TYR A 169 -11.57 -6.46 19.16
N ALA A 170 -12.54 -5.98 19.94
CA ALA A 170 -12.42 -5.86 21.39
C ALA A 170 -12.25 -7.24 22.04
N ALA A 171 -13.14 -8.17 21.69
CA ALA A 171 -13.18 -9.51 22.24
C ALA A 171 -11.95 -10.34 21.87
N ALA A 172 -11.50 -10.27 20.61
CA ALA A 172 -10.30 -10.96 20.13
C ALA A 172 -9.00 -10.50 20.81
N ASN A 173 -8.95 -9.23 21.27
CA ASN A 173 -7.81 -8.67 21.99
C ASN A 173 -7.99 -8.64 23.52
N GLY A 174 -9.09 -9.22 24.04
CA GLY A 174 -9.36 -9.25 25.48
C GLY A 174 -9.56 -7.87 26.12
N ILE A 175 -9.97 -6.86 25.34
CA ILE A 175 -10.13 -5.48 25.79
C ILE A 175 -11.60 -5.06 25.79
N THR A 176 -11.96 -4.10 26.64
CA THR A 176 -13.33 -3.56 26.66
C THR A 176 -13.63 -2.76 25.38
N VAL A 177 -14.87 -2.83 24.88
CA VAL A 177 -15.34 -2.09 23.67
C VAL A 177 -15.09 -0.57 23.74
N LYS A 178 -15.09 0.00 24.95
CA LYS A 178 -14.77 1.42 25.21
C LYS A 178 -13.27 1.73 25.01
N ALA A 179 -12.39 0.76 25.24
CA ALA A 179 -10.94 0.90 25.12
C ALA A 179 -10.41 0.62 23.70
N VAL A 180 -11.23 0.03 22.82
CA VAL A 180 -10.86 -0.33 21.44
C VAL A 180 -10.24 0.84 20.67
N TYR A 181 -10.81 2.04 20.78
CA TYR A 181 -10.27 3.20 20.06
C TYR A 181 -8.88 3.60 20.59
N GLY A 182 -8.66 3.53 21.90
CA GLY A 182 -7.36 3.79 22.50
C GLY A 182 -6.31 2.75 22.09
N PHE A 183 -6.72 1.47 22.00
CA PHE A 183 -5.87 0.39 21.50
C PHE A 183 -5.55 0.54 20.00
N ILE A 184 -6.52 0.95 19.20
CA ILE A 184 -6.27 1.30 17.79
C ILE A 184 -5.26 2.45 17.69
N LEU A 185 -5.41 3.47 18.52
CA LEU A 185 -4.50 4.62 18.52
C LEU A 185 -3.07 4.21 18.90
N SER A 186 -2.91 3.27 19.85
CA SER A 186 -1.59 2.74 20.20
C SER A 186 -0.96 1.95 19.05
N ILE A 187 -1.76 1.16 18.31
CA ILE A 187 -1.28 0.46 17.11
C ILE A 187 -0.85 1.45 16.02
N ILE A 188 -1.63 2.50 15.79
CA ILE A 188 -1.27 3.58 14.84
C ILE A 188 0.05 4.23 15.27
N GLY A 189 0.25 4.47 16.57
CA GLY A 189 1.49 5.03 17.10
C GLY A 189 2.70 4.09 16.96
N ILE A 190 2.55 2.83 17.36
CA ILE A 190 3.66 1.86 17.42
C ILE A 190 4.04 1.34 16.03
N ASN A 191 3.07 1.15 15.13
CA ASN A 191 3.32 0.57 13.81
C ASN A 191 3.24 1.62 12.70
N GLY A 192 2.25 2.51 12.76
CA GLY A 192 2.05 3.52 11.72
C GLY A 192 3.19 4.54 11.64
N ILE A 193 3.76 4.96 12.78
CA ILE A 193 4.86 5.94 12.78
C ILE A 193 6.14 5.33 12.17
N PRO A 194 6.65 4.17 12.62
CA PRO A 194 7.82 3.57 11.99
C PRO A 194 7.60 3.24 10.51
N GLU A 195 6.44 2.70 10.13
CA GLU A 195 6.11 2.45 8.72
C GLU A 195 6.17 3.73 7.89
N ALA A 196 5.57 4.82 8.38
CA ALA A 196 5.57 6.09 7.67
C ALA A 196 6.98 6.67 7.49
N ILE A 197 7.83 6.58 8.52
CA ILE A 197 9.22 7.02 8.45
C ILE A 197 10.00 6.19 7.42
N VAL A 198 9.91 4.87 7.50
CA VAL A 198 10.58 3.96 6.57
C VAL A 198 10.10 4.19 5.13
N ALA A 199 8.80 4.34 4.93
CA ALA A 199 8.20 4.65 3.63
C ALA A 199 8.72 5.98 3.08
N ALA A 200 8.83 7.03 3.91
CA ALA A 200 9.37 8.32 3.48
C ALA A 200 10.82 8.21 3.00
N VAL A 201 11.67 7.58 3.82
CA VAL A 201 13.10 7.46 3.54
C VAL A 201 13.32 6.65 2.27
N ILE A 202 12.67 5.49 2.14
CA ILE A 202 12.84 4.63 0.97
C ILE A 202 12.25 5.28 -0.28
N THR A 203 11.07 5.90 -0.19
CA THR A 203 10.46 6.63 -1.33
C THR A 203 11.34 7.79 -1.77
N LEU A 204 12.00 8.49 -0.84
CA LEU A 204 12.96 9.54 -1.16
C LEU A 204 14.19 9.01 -1.90
N VAL A 205 14.83 7.97 -1.37
CA VAL A 205 16.07 7.40 -1.94
C VAL A 205 15.81 6.78 -3.31
N LEU A 206 14.79 5.92 -3.40
CA LEU A 206 14.40 5.28 -4.65
C LEU A 206 13.83 6.29 -5.64
N GLY A 207 12.95 7.18 -5.18
CA GLY A 207 12.31 8.18 -6.04
C GLY A 207 13.32 9.15 -6.66
N LYS A 208 14.33 9.61 -5.91
CA LYS A 208 15.41 10.46 -6.46
C LYS A 208 16.17 9.76 -7.58
N THR A 209 16.44 8.47 -7.41
CA THR A 209 17.22 7.68 -8.37
C THR A 209 16.39 7.32 -9.60
N LEU A 210 15.19 6.78 -9.38
CA LEU A 210 14.32 6.23 -10.43
C LEU A 210 13.58 7.30 -11.24
N MET A 211 13.31 8.48 -10.66
CA MET A 211 12.64 9.58 -11.36
C MET A 211 13.60 10.60 -12.00
N LYS A 212 14.90 10.31 -12.04
CA LYS A 212 15.85 11.13 -12.79
C LYS A 212 15.59 10.94 -14.29
N LYS A 213 15.53 12.03 -15.07
CA LYS A 213 15.19 11.99 -16.51
C LYS A 213 15.95 10.93 -17.31
N GLY A 214 17.27 10.82 -17.13
CA GLY A 214 18.07 9.81 -17.84
C GLY A 214 17.80 8.35 -17.43
N VAL A 215 17.28 8.13 -16.22
CA VAL A 215 16.83 6.80 -15.77
C VAL A 215 15.42 6.52 -16.29
N GLN A 216 14.52 7.50 -16.24
CA GLN A 216 13.18 7.38 -16.81
C GLN A 216 13.22 7.11 -18.32
N GLU A 217 14.10 7.78 -19.06
CA GLU A 217 14.29 7.57 -20.50
C GLU A 217 14.79 6.16 -20.83
N ARG A 218 15.72 5.63 -20.00
CA ARG A 218 16.17 4.23 -20.07
C ARG A 218 15.09 3.23 -19.70
N LEU A 219 14.24 3.59 -18.74
CA LEU A 219 13.09 2.80 -18.34
C LEU A 219 11.90 2.95 -19.31
N GLY A 220 11.91 3.95 -20.20
CA GLY A 220 10.84 4.25 -21.15
C GLY A 220 9.59 4.85 -20.51
N VAL A 221 9.75 5.68 -19.47
CA VAL A 221 8.69 6.36 -18.71
C VAL A 221 8.79 7.87 -18.86
#